data_AF-A0A7S3QIK6-F1
#
_entry.id   AF-A0A7S3QIK6-F1
#
_cell.length_a   1.000
_cell.length_b   1.000
_cell.length_c   1.000
_cell.angle_alpha   90.00
_cell.angle_beta   90.00
_cell.angle_gamma   90.00
#
_symmetry.space_group_name_H-M   'P 1'
#
loop_
_entity.id
_entity.type
_entity.pdbx_description
1 polymer ?
#
loop_
_entity_poly.entity_id
_entity_poly.type
_entity_poly.pdbx_seq_one_letter_code
_entity_poly.pdbx_strand_id
1 'polypeptide(L)'
;MAKKKKKGKTSGNSDKGTNTKNPLLKAQSQFLQSLPTKVRDNFFSNKQVDADTRAEIWSSQADLGEDLVNQYSWATPDERCLKILKHFAPIVEIGCGANAYWARKMHERGIDIMAFDTQLNQGGQITSNNADGASTIESTSTSTKSSKKRKRKDKDDGKKVFEDGFVIHQGGPNILDNTEKIGKRSLFLCYPDEDVMEGSEGVEAAESMGASCLEHFTGDTVIHVGEVYGDTPSMDQAPWGRSSGPQFQQRLAAEYHCILKAKLTNWLHVMDTISVWKRSELCSIVFAGDEEDDNDSDEEVEYRHIPKDETLPTDVAAPCAKHLL
;
A
#
# COMPACT_ATOMS: atom_id res chain seq x y z
N MET A 1 -28.22 -56.66 30.80
CA MET A 1 -27.22 -56.46 29.72
C MET A 1 -26.98 -54.97 29.51
N ALA A 2 -25.72 -54.56 29.51
CA ALA A 2 -25.26 -53.17 29.67
C ALA A 2 -25.53 -52.28 28.44
N LYS A 3 -26.06 -51.06 28.66
CA LYS A 3 -26.00 -49.95 27.70
C LYS A 3 -24.89 -48.98 28.14
N LYS A 4 -23.77 -49.00 27.41
CA LYS A 4 -22.60 -48.12 27.59
C LYS A 4 -22.96 -46.69 27.14
N LYS A 5 -22.97 -45.72 28.06
CA LYS A 5 -22.97 -44.28 27.76
C LYS A 5 -21.59 -43.87 27.23
N LYS A 6 -21.48 -43.45 25.96
CA LYS A 6 -20.30 -42.73 25.44
C LYS A 6 -20.41 -41.26 25.83
N LYS A 7 -19.58 -40.82 26.77
CA LYS A 7 -19.29 -39.40 27.01
C LYS A 7 -18.48 -38.87 25.83
N GLY A 8 -19.04 -37.96 25.05
CA GLY A 8 -18.28 -37.16 24.09
C GLY A 8 -17.41 -36.17 24.85
N LYS A 9 -16.10 -36.28 24.70
CA LYS A 9 -15.13 -35.27 25.13
C LYS A 9 -15.26 -34.07 24.20
N THR A 10 -15.73 -32.95 24.72
CA THR A 10 -15.53 -31.63 24.14
C THR A 10 -14.04 -31.29 24.22
N SER A 11 -13.34 -31.38 23.09
CA SER A 11 -11.99 -30.82 22.95
C SER A 11 -12.12 -29.31 22.77
N GLY A 12 -12.03 -28.58 23.88
CA GLY A 12 -11.70 -27.17 23.86
C GLY A 12 -10.30 -27.03 23.28
N ASN A 13 -10.21 -26.55 22.05
CA ASN A 13 -8.95 -26.16 21.45
C ASN A 13 -8.64 -24.76 21.97
N SER A 14 -7.93 -24.69 23.10
CA SER A 14 -7.27 -23.46 23.51
C SER A 14 -6.15 -23.20 22.52
N ASP A 15 -6.35 -22.19 21.69
CA ASP A 15 -5.40 -21.73 20.69
C ASP A 15 -4.14 -21.22 21.41
N LYS A 16 -3.14 -22.09 21.50
CA LYS A 16 -1.85 -21.80 22.12
C LYS A 16 -1.05 -20.94 21.15
N GLY A 17 -1.08 -19.63 21.39
CA GLY A 17 -0.03 -18.65 21.10
C GLY A 17 0.77 -18.92 19.84
N THR A 18 0.25 -18.50 18.69
CA THR A 18 1.06 -18.28 17.50
C THR A 18 2.06 -17.16 17.84
N ASN A 19 3.34 -17.53 17.94
CA ASN A 19 4.42 -16.55 18.00
C ASN A 19 4.49 -15.90 16.61
N THR A 20 3.66 -14.87 16.40
CA THR A 20 3.55 -14.22 15.09
C THR A 20 4.89 -13.57 14.75
N LYS A 21 5.55 -14.05 13.69
CA LYS A 21 6.77 -13.45 13.09
C LYS A 21 6.54 -12.04 12.51
N ASN A 22 5.39 -11.42 12.81
CA ASN A 22 4.96 -10.13 12.29
C ASN A 22 4.56 -9.25 13.48
N PRO A 23 5.50 -8.48 14.06
CA PRO A 23 5.23 -7.63 15.21
C PRO A 23 4.16 -6.56 14.94
N LEU A 24 4.15 -5.96 13.73
CA LEU A 24 3.13 -5.00 13.32
C LEU A 24 1.71 -5.59 13.38
N LEU A 25 1.49 -6.71 12.69
CA LEU A 25 0.20 -7.40 12.67
C LEU A 25 -0.22 -7.85 14.07
N LYS A 26 0.74 -8.27 14.90
CA LYS A 26 0.47 -8.66 16.29
C LYS A 26 -0.07 -7.49 17.10
N ALA A 27 0.65 -6.36 17.08
CA ALA A 27 0.28 -5.17 17.84
C ALA A 27 -1.06 -4.60 17.37
N GLN A 28 -1.26 -4.49 16.05
CA GLN A 28 -2.52 -4.06 15.46
C GLN A 28 -3.68 -4.99 15.85
N SER A 29 -3.49 -6.31 15.74
CA SER A 29 -4.52 -7.29 16.13
C SER A 29 -4.85 -7.22 17.61
N GLN A 30 -3.84 -7.05 18.48
CA GLN A 30 -4.04 -6.91 19.93
C GLN A 30 -4.83 -5.64 20.27
N PHE A 31 -4.54 -4.52 19.61
CA PHE A 31 -5.31 -3.30 19.75
C PHE A 31 -6.76 -3.50 19.31
N LEU A 32 -7.00 -4.04 18.11
CA LEU A 32 -8.36 -4.23 17.61
C LEU A 32 -9.18 -5.24 18.44
N GLN A 33 -8.51 -6.21 19.07
CA GLN A 33 -9.14 -7.21 19.95
C GLN A 33 -9.40 -6.69 21.36
N SER A 34 -8.69 -5.65 21.81
CA SER A 34 -8.94 -5.03 23.12
C SER A 34 -10.24 -4.21 23.11
N LEU A 35 -10.66 -3.73 21.94
CA LEU A 35 -11.88 -2.95 21.78
C LEU A 35 -13.14 -3.83 21.86
N PRO A 36 -14.22 -3.36 22.52
CA PRO A 36 -15.50 -4.03 22.47
C PRO A 36 -16.00 -4.18 21.02
N THR A 37 -16.50 -5.36 20.64
CA THR A 37 -16.96 -5.65 19.27
C THR A 37 -17.96 -4.62 18.74
N LYS A 38 -18.91 -4.19 19.60
CA LYS A 38 -19.89 -3.16 19.24
C LYS A 38 -19.23 -1.83 18.86
N VAL A 39 -18.16 -1.45 19.57
CA VAL A 39 -17.42 -0.21 19.30
C VAL A 39 -16.63 -0.35 18.00
N ARG A 40 -15.88 -1.45 17.85
CA ARG A 40 -15.07 -1.71 16.65
C ARG A 40 -15.92 -1.71 15.38
N ASP A 41 -17.04 -2.42 15.39
CA ASP A 41 -17.88 -2.60 14.19
C ASP A 41 -18.73 -1.36 13.86
N ASN A 42 -18.89 -0.43 14.82
CA ASN A 42 -19.73 0.75 14.67
C ASN A 42 -19.00 2.05 15.03
N PHE A 43 -17.68 2.09 14.89
CA PHE A 43 -16.83 3.20 15.31
C PHE A 43 -17.34 4.54 14.77
N PHE A 44 -17.69 4.59 13.48
CA PHE A 44 -18.21 5.78 12.80
C PHE A 44 -19.73 6.03 12.99
N SER A 45 -20.41 5.26 13.85
CA SER A 45 -21.84 5.44 14.11
C SER A 45 -22.09 6.36 15.30
N ASN A 46 -22.56 7.57 15.05
CA ASN A 46 -22.99 8.52 16.09
C ASN A 46 -24.07 7.99 17.04
N LYS A 47 -24.81 6.95 16.63
CA LYS A 47 -25.87 6.34 17.45
C LYS A 47 -25.34 5.26 18.40
N GLN A 48 -24.17 4.70 18.12
CA GLN A 48 -23.66 3.52 18.82
C GLN A 48 -22.37 3.77 19.59
N VAL A 49 -21.60 4.78 19.18
CA VAL A 49 -20.36 5.22 19.84
C VAL A 49 -20.43 6.75 19.95
N ASP A 50 -20.26 7.28 21.15
CA ASP A 50 -20.20 8.72 21.40
C ASP A 50 -18.85 9.33 20.96
N ALA A 51 -18.81 10.66 20.93
CA ALA A 51 -17.64 11.39 20.44
C ALA A 51 -16.42 11.26 21.35
N ASP A 52 -16.60 11.25 22.67
CA ASP A 52 -15.51 11.17 23.64
C ASP A 52 -14.83 9.80 23.57
N THR A 53 -15.62 8.73 23.55
CA THR A 53 -15.13 7.36 23.35
C THR A 53 -14.35 7.23 22.04
N ARG A 54 -14.84 7.83 20.94
CA ARG A 54 -14.11 7.85 19.66
C ARG A 54 -12.77 8.56 19.78
N ALA A 55 -12.74 9.73 20.41
CA ALA A 55 -11.54 10.52 20.57
C ALA A 55 -10.48 9.77 21.39
N GLU A 56 -10.87 9.15 22.51
CA GLU A 56 -9.96 8.35 23.33
C GLU A 56 -9.35 7.18 22.56
N ILE A 57 -10.17 6.42 21.83
CA ILE A 57 -9.71 5.31 21.00
C ILE A 57 -8.81 5.80 19.87
N TRP A 58 -9.17 6.92 19.24
CA TRP A 58 -8.36 7.53 18.18
C TRP A 58 -6.98 7.92 18.69
N SER A 59 -6.89 8.63 19.81
CA SER A 59 -5.62 9.02 20.42
C SER A 59 -4.77 7.80 20.77
N SER A 60 -5.35 6.79 21.43
CA SER A 60 -4.61 5.57 21.76
C SER A 60 -4.13 4.81 20.51
N GLN A 61 -4.91 4.82 19.43
CA GLN A 61 -4.50 4.22 18.17
C GLN A 61 -3.40 5.01 17.48
N ALA A 62 -3.46 6.35 17.52
CA ALA A 62 -2.49 7.23 16.91
C ALA A 62 -1.10 7.08 17.56
N ASP A 63 -1.05 7.09 18.90
CA ASP A 63 0.21 6.90 19.64
C ASP A 63 0.86 5.55 19.29
N LEU A 64 0.08 4.47 19.31
CA LEU A 64 0.56 3.14 18.93
C LEU A 64 0.95 3.07 17.44
N GLY A 65 0.16 3.71 16.58
CA GLY A 65 0.35 3.72 15.14
C GLY A 65 1.66 4.40 14.73
N GLU A 66 1.95 5.57 15.30
CA GLU A 66 3.18 6.33 15.05
C GLU A 66 4.43 5.51 15.39
N ASP A 67 4.45 4.88 16.56
CA ASP A 67 5.53 4.00 17.00
C ASP A 67 5.76 2.83 16.05
N LEU A 68 4.67 2.23 15.56
CA LEU A 68 4.70 1.07 14.69
C LEU A 68 5.07 1.41 13.24
N VAL A 69 4.56 2.50 12.69
CA VAL A 69 4.85 2.94 11.32
C VAL A 69 6.34 3.24 11.17
N ASN A 70 6.91 3.99 12.11
CA ASN A 70 8.34 4.33 12.13
C ASN A 70 9.26 3.10 12.19
N GLN A 71 8.78 2.00 12.78
CA GLN A 71 9.54 0.75 12.89
C GLN A 71 9.28 -0.21 11.74
N TYR A 72 8.09 -0.19 11.14
CA TYR A 72 7.61 -1.21 10.22
C TYR A 72 7.05 -0.64 8.91
N SER A 73 5.78 -0.27 8.84
CA SER A 73 5.17 0.21 7.60
C SER A 73 3.80 0.81 7.86
N TRP A 74 3.33 1.64 6.94
CA TRP A 74 1.98 2.22 6.94
C TRP A 74 0.88 1.15 6.83
N ALA A 75 0.99 0.26 5.85
CA ALA A 75 0.10 -0.89 5.69
C ALA A 75 0.67 -2.15 6.35
N THR A 76 -0.21 -3.06 6.79
CA THR A 76 0.19 -4.29 7.49
C THR A 76 0.14 -5.52 6.57
N PRO A 77 1.28 -6.21 6.30
CA PRO A 77 1.26 -7.46 5.56
C PRO A 77 0.64 -8.58 6.40
N ASP A 78 -0.36 -9.28 5.88
CA ASP A 78 -0.90 -10.50 6.47
C ASP A 78 -0.55 -11.76 5.64
N GLU A 79 -0.92 -12.93 6.15
CA GLU A 79 -0.60 -14.19 5.47
C GLU A 79 -1.36 -14.36 4.14
N ARG A 80 -2.51 -13.71 3.97
CA ARG A 80 -3.27 -13.77 2.73
C ARG A 80 -2.60 -12.92 1.66
N CYS A 81 -2.18 -11.69 1.98
CA CYS A 81 -1.51 -10.82 1.02
C CYS A 81 -0.14 -11.37 0.61
N LEU A 82 0.61 -12.00 1.52
CA LEU A 82 1.90 -12.61 1.18
C LEU A 82 1.75 -13.82 0.25
N LYS A 83 0.62 -14.55 0.30
CA LYS A 83 0.30 -15.60 -0.69
C LYS A 83 -0.04 -15.01 -2.05
N ILE A 84 -0.75 -13.89 -2.09
CA ILE A 84 -1.03 -13.15 -3.32
C ILE A 84 0.29 -12.69 -3.94
N LEU A 85 1.16 -12.02 -3.18
CA LEU A 85 2.48 -11.58 -3.63
C LEU A 85 3.32 -12.75 -4.16
N LYS A 86 3.32 -13.90 -3.47
CA LYS A 86 4.04 -15.09 -3.94
C LYS A 86 3.54 -15.59 -5.30
N HIS A 87 2.25 -15.48 -5.59
CA HIS A 87 1.67 -15.91 -6.86
C HIS A 87 2.16 -15.04 -8.03
N PHE A 88 2.30 -13.73 -7.80
CA PHE A 88 2.75 -12.76 -8.80
C PHE A 88 4.26 -12.48 -8.72
N ALA A 89 5.04 -13.38 -8.10
CA ALA A 89 6.49 -13.27 -8.11
C ALA A 89 7.05 -13.68 -9.50
N PRO A 90 8.18 -13.11 -9.95
CA PRO A 90 9.10 -12.22 -9.21
C PRO A 90 8.61 -10.77 -9.10
N ILE A 91 9.01 -10.07 -8.02
CA ILE A 91 8.54 -8.71 -7.70
C ILE A 91 9.69 -7.70 -7.73
N VAL A 92 9.38 -6.46 -8.11
CA VAL A 92 10.17 -5.27 -7.81
C VAL A 92 9.35 -4.31 -6.94
N GLU A 93 9.92 -3.81 -5.86
CA GLU A 93 9.30 -2.81 -4.99
C GLU A 93 10.07 -1.49 -5.10
N ILE A 94 9.34 -0.40 -5.33
CA ILE A 94 9.88 0.97 -5.34
C ILE A 94 9.30 1.73 -4.14
N GLY A 95 10.16 2.41 -3.38
CA GLY A 95 9.77 3.10 -2.15
C GLY A 95 9.58 2.15 -0.96
N CYS A 96 10.47 1.16 -0.81
CA CYS A 96 10.33 0.15 0.25
C CYS A 96 10.55 0.70 1.67
N GLY A 97 11.05 1.93 1.81
CA GLY A 97 11.49 2.52 3.06
C GLY A 97 12.80 1.93 3.57
N ALA A 98 13.39 2.59 4.57
CA ALA A 98 14.68 2.22 5.14
C ALA A 98 14.65 0.89 5.90
N ASN A 99 13.48 0.45 6.38
CA ASN A 99 13.30 -0.82 7.07
C ASN A 99 12.87 -1.96 6.14
N ALA A 100 12.41 -1.64 4.93
CA ALA A 100 11.97 -2.57 3.89
C ALA A 100 11.00 -3.64 4.39
N TYR A 101 10.03 -3.27 5.24
CA TYR A 101 9.27 -4.25 6.00
C TYR A 101 8.51 -5.24 5.12
N TRP A 102 7.83 -4.77 4.07
CA TRP A 102 7.14 -5.64 3.09
C TRP A 102 8.13 -6.54 2.36
N ALA A 103 9.18 -5.95 1.76
CA ALA A 103 10.25 -6.69 1.10
C ALA A 103 10.87 -7.79 1.96
N ARG A 104 11.14 -7.50 3.23
CA ARG A 104 11.71 -8.48 4.18
C ARG A 104 10.71 -9.58 4.52
N LYS A 105 9.42 -9.28 4.69
CA LYS A 105 8.38 -10.31 4.91
C LYS A 105 8.19 -11.20 3.68
N MET A 106 8.39 -10.66 2.49
CA MET A 106 8.44 -11.42 1.23
C MET A 106 9.69 -12.32 1.18
N HIS A 107 10.87 -11.76 1.45
CA HIS A 107 12.14 -12.48 1.47
C HIS A 107 12.15 -13.65 2.46
N GLU A 108 11.65 -13.45 3.68
CA GLU A 108 11.48 -14.50 4.70
C GLU A 108 10.63 -15.69 4.22
N ARG A 109 9.79 -15.51 3.19
CA ARG A 109 8.93 -16.54 2.57
C ARG A 109 9.51 -17.11 1.27
N GLY A 110 10.73 -16.72 0.90
CA GLY A 110 11.38 -17.13 -0.34
C GLY A 110 10.70 -16.57 -1.59
N ILE A 111 10.05 -15.41 -1.48
CA ILE A 111 9.54 -14.67 -2.63
C ILE A 111 10.73 -13.95 -3.28
N ASP A 112 10.88 -14.07 -4.60
CA ASP A 112 11.88 -13.31 -5.35
C ASP A 112 11.46 -11.84 -5.41
N ILE A 113 12.20 -10.99 -4.70
CA ILE A 113 11.93 -9.57 -4.54
C ILE A 113 13.23 -8.77 -4.73
N MET A 114 13.15 -7.71 -5.53
CA MET A 114 14.14 -6.62 -5.55
C MET A 114 13.50 -5.37 -4.96
N ALA A 115 14.12 -4.76 -3.97
CA ALA A 115 13.57 -3.60 -3.29
C ALA A 115 14.48 -2.38 -3.41
N PHE A 116 13.87 -1.25 -3.75
CA PHE A 116 14.56 0.02 -3.99
C PHE A 116 13.94 1.13 -3.15
N ASP A 117 14.80 2.02 -2.67
CA ASP A 117 14.40 3.26 -2.03
C ASP A 117 15.42 4.36 -2.33
N THR A 118 14.99 5.61 -2.46
CA THR A 118 15.91 6.74 -2.68
C THR A 118 16.72 7.06 -1.43
N GLN A 119 16.20 6.72 -0.24
CA GLN A 119 16.73 7.02 1.08
C GLN A 119 16.89 5.77 1.96
N LEU A 120 17.98 5.02 1.75
CA LEU A 120 18.28 3.75 2.44
C LEU A 120 18.27 3.79 3.99
N ASN A 121 18.44 4.98 4.58
CA ASN A 121 18.55 5.17 6.03
C ASN A 121 17.39 5.94 6.66
N GLN A 122 16.55 6.60 5.87
CA GLN A 122 15.50 7.51 6.36
C GLN A 122 14.13 7.30 5.71
N GLY A 123 14.04 6.59 4.58
CA GLY A 123 12.77 6.39 3.86
C GLY A 123 11.68 5.76 4.73
N GLY A 124 10.46 6.28 4.58
CA GLY A 124 9.25 5.77 5.25
C GLY A 124 9.11 6.16 6.74
N GLN A 125 9.98 7.01 7.28
CA GLN A 125 9.85 7.51 8.66
C GLN A 125 9.02 8.79 8.71
N ILE A 126 8.13 8.90 9.70
CA ILE A 126 7.43 10.13 10.03
C ILE A 126 8.48 11.08 10.63
N THR A 127 8.92 12.09 9.86
CA THR A 127 9.84 13.09 10.40
C THR A 127 9.07 14.02 11.35
N SER A 128 9.54 14.14 12.59
CA SER A 128 8.94 14.99 13.62
C SER A 128 9.24 16.47 13.40
N ASN A 129 9.01 17.00 12.19
CA ASN A 129 9.20 18.41 11.89
C ASN A 129 7.86 19.01 11.51
N ASN A 130 7.04 19.32 12.52
CA ASN A 130 6.03 20.37 12.47
C ASN A 130 5.55 20.71 13.89
N ALA A 131 6.47 21.23 14.70
CA ALA A 131 6.17 22.31 15.62
C ALA A 131 7.15 23.43 15.27
N ASP A 132 6.60 24.58 14.90
CA ASP A 132 7.30 25.81 14.50
C ASP A 132 7.65 25.92 13.01
N GLY A 133 6.70 26.49 12.26
CA GLY A 133 6.95 27.00 10.92
C GLY A 133 7.98 28.13 10.93
N ALA A 134 9.08 27.92 10.22
CA ALA A 134 9.82 28.94 9.49
C ALA A 134 10.89 28.25 8.64
N SER A 135 10.81 28.43 7.33
CA SER A 135 11.93 28.17 6.44
C SER A 135 13.16 28.97 6.89
N THR A 136 14.34 28.36 6.91
CA THR A 136 15.53 29.03 6.35
C THR A 136 16.60 28.01 6.03
N ILE A 137 16.84 27.88 4.72
CA ILE A 137 18.17 27.59 4.22
C ILE A 137 19.03 28.79 4.62
N GLU A 138 19.96 28.60 5.55
CA GLU A 138 21.26 29.24 5.45
C GLU A 138 22.29 28.54 6.34
N SER A 139 23.37 28.12 5.68
CA SER A 139 24.63 27.75 6.29
C SER A 139 25.22 28.93 7.05
N THR A 140 25.40 28.83 8.37
CA THR A 140 26.51 29.50 9.05
C THR A 140 26.94 28.73 10.30
N SER A 141 28.25 28.61 10.41
CA SER A 141 29.00 27.98 11.49
C SER A 141 28.82 28.68 12.84
N THR A 142 28.50 27.92 13.88
CA THR A 142 29.06 28.19 15.21
C THR A 142 29.14 26.94 16.08
N SER A 143 30.36 26.69 16.53
CA SER A 143 30.80 25.59 17.37
C SER A 143 30.07 25.49 18.70
N THR A 144 29.57 24.31 19.04
CA THR A 144 29.56 23.84 20.44
C THR A 144 29.97 22.37 20.50
N LYS A 145 30.94 22.11 21.38
CA LYS A 145 31.69 20.87 21.52
C LYS A 145 30.83 19.77 22.16
N SER A 146 30.68 18.63 21.49
CA SER A 146 30.40 17.35 22.16
C SER A 146 31.04 16.17 21.43
N SER A 147 31.84 15.42 22.19
CA SER A 147 32.25 14.02 22.03
C SER A 147 32.31 13.41 20.62
N LYS A 148 33.52 13.40 20.06
CA LYS A 148 33.95 12.58 18.91
C LYS A 148 33.63 11.09 19.13
N LYS A 149 32.49 10.60 18.64
CA LYS A 149 32.36 9.23 18.14
C LYS A 149 32.64 9.30 16.63
N ARG A 150 33.76 8.71 16.20
CA ARG A 150 34.16 8.64 14.79
C ARG A 150 33.02 8.01 13.97
N LYS A 151 32.21 8.84 13.30
CA LYS A 151 31.38 8.39 12.18
C LYS A 151 32.36 7.89 11.12
N ARG A 152 32.46 6.57 10.96
CA ARG A 152 33.02 5.99 9.75
C ARG A 152 32.15 6.54 8.62
N LYS A 153 32.80 7.26 7.71
CA LYS A 153 32.22 7.62 6.41
C LYS A 153 32.23 6.32 5.63
N ASP A 154 31.25 5.45 5.91
CA ASP A 154 31.04 4.26 5.09
C ASP A 154 30.77 4.76 3.68
N LYS A 155 31.52 4.22 2.72
CA LYS A 155 31.27 4.46 1.31
C LYS A 155 29.85 3.96 1.05
N ASP A 156 28.96 4.88 0.70
CA ASP A 156 27.60 4.55 0.28
C ASP A 156 27.72 3.76 -1.03
N ASP A 157 27.62 2.44 -0.94
CA ASP A 157 27.76 1.52 -2.07
C ASP A 157 26.43 1.33 -2.82
N GLY A 158 25.48 2.26 -2.61
CA GLY A 158 24.17 2.26 -3.25
C GLY A 158 23.30 1.09 -2.80
N LYS A 159 23.60 0.50 -1.63
CA LYS A 159 22.86 -0.62 -1.07
C LYS A 159 22.94 -0.65 0.45
N LYS A 160 21.97 -1.31 1.08
CA LYS A 160 21.98 -1.63 2.50
C LYS A 160 21.66 -3.10 2.68
N VAL A 161 22.53 -3.79 3.42
CA VAL A 161 22.45 -5.23 3.68
C VAL A 161 21.97 -5.45 5.11
N PHE A 162 20.94 -6.26 5.27
CA PHE A 162 20.39 -6.67 6.56
C PHE A 162 21.10 -7.93 7.08
N GLU A 163 20.98 -8.18 8.39
CA GLU A 163 21.62 -9.33 9.06
C GLU A 163 21.19 -10.69 8.49
N ASP A 164 19.96 -10.75 7.97
CA ASP A 164 19.38 -11.93 7.30
C ASP A 164 19.86 -12.10 5.86
N GLY A 165 20.73 -11.21 5.36
CA GLY A 165 21.26 -11.23 4.00
C GLY A 165 20.36 -10.53 2.97
N PHE A 166 19.21 -10.01 3.39
CA PHE A 166 18.35 -9.21 2.51
C PHE A 166 19.05 -7.90 2.12
N VAL A 167 18.86 -7.45 0.88
CA VAL A 167 19.50 -6.25 0.35
C VAL A 167 18.44 -5.31 -0.21
N ILE A 168 18.52 -4.04 0.20
CA ILE A 168 17.85 -2.94 -0.51
C ILE A 168 18.87 -2.15 -1.32
N HIS A 169 18.42 -1.63 -2.45
CA HIS A 169 19.25 -0.86 -3.37
C HIS A 169 18.78 0.60 -3.44
N GLN A 170 19.72 1.51 -3.65
CA GLN A 170 19.35 2.91 -3.84
C GLN A 170 18.73 3.09 -5.23
N GLY A 171 17.56 3.72 -5.29
CA GLY A 171 16.89 3.99 -6.56
C GLY A 171 15.42 4.39 -6.41
N GLY A 172 14.88 4.98 -7.47
CA GLY A 172 13.47 5.37 -7.56
C GLY A 172 12.82 4.83 -8.84
N PRO A 173 11.75 5.50 -9.33
CA PRO A 173 11.01 5.08 -10.53
C PRO A 173 11.89 4.80 -11.77
N ASN A 174 12.93 5.61 -11.97
CA ASN A 174 13.88 5.49 -13.08
C ASN A 174 14.59 4.14 -13.16
N ILE A 175 14.62 3.36 -12.08
CA ILE A 175 15.17 2.00 -12.11
C ILE A 175 14.34 1.09 -13.02
N LEU A 176 13.03 1.33 -13.13
CA LEU A 176 12.07 0.50 -13.89
C LEU A 176 12.32 0.52 -15.41
N ASP A 177 13.06 1.50 -15.93
CA ASP A 177 13.53 1.55 -17.32
C ASP A 177 14.45 0.36 -17.68
N ASN A 178 15.04 -0.31 -16.68
CA ASN A 178 15.91 -1.46 -16.89
C ASN A 178 15.11 -2.73 -17.19
N THR A 179 14.59 -2.82 -18.42
CA THR A 179 13.72 -3.91 -18.88
C THR A 179 14.37 -5.29 -18.83
N GLU A 180 15.70 -5.39 -18.97
CA GLU A 180 16.41 -6.67 -18.87
C GLU A 180 16.29 -7.30 -17.48
N LYS A 181 16.39 -6.47 -16.42
CA LYS A 181 16.31 -6.94 -15.03
C LYS A 181 14.90 -6.95 -14.47
N ILE A 182 14.04 -6.04 -14.94
CA ILE A 182 12.75 -5.73 -14.32
C ILE A 182 11.57 -6.11 -15.19
N GLY A 183 11.71 -6.18 -16.52
CA GLY A 183 10.58 -6.31 -17.44
C GLY A 183 9.71 -7.56 -17.27
N LYS A 184 10.18 -8.57 -16.52
CA LYS A 184 9.42 -9.78 -16.18
C LYS A 184 8.90 -9.83 -14.74
N ARG A 185 9.14 -8.76 -13.96
CA ARG A 185 8.73 -8.65 -12.56
C ARG A 185 7.41 -7.89 -12.47
N SER A 186 6.56 -8.29 -11.52
CA SER A 186 5.43 -7.45 -11.12
C SER A 186 5.95 -6.26 -10.30
N LEU A 187 5.43 -5.08 -10.59
CA LEU A 187 5.70 -3.87 -9.81
C LEU A 187 4.85 -3.89 -8.54
N PHE A 188 5.46 -3.74 -7.38
CA PHE A 188 4.79 -3.61 -6.09
C PHE A 188 4.95 -2.19 -5.55
N LEU A 189 3.82 -1.54 -5.26
CA LEU A 189 3.75 -0.21 -4.67
C LEU A 189 2.88 -0.26 -3.42
N CYS A 190 3.44 0.13 -2.28
CA CYS A 190 2.74 0.21 -1.01
C CYS A 190 2.88 1.63 -0.47
N TYR A 191 1.77 2.36 -0.36
CA TYR A 191 1.78 3.77 0.01
C TYR A 191 2.75 4.61 -0.87
N PRO A 192 2.61 4.57 -2.21
CA PRO A 192 3.56 5.24 -3.10
C PRO A 192 3.53 6.77 -3.01
N ASP A 193 2.46 7.38 -2.50
CA ASP A 193 2.37 8.84 -2.42
C ASP A 193 2.04 9.26 -0.99
N GLU A 194 2.74 10.28 -0.51
CA GLU A 194 2.39 10.93 0.75
C GLU A 194 1.34 12.01 0.48
N ASP A 195 0.29 12.03 1.29
CA ASP A 195 -0.71 13.10 1.29
C ASP A 195 -0.09 14.37 1.88
N VAL A 196 0.64 15.13 1.06
CA VAL A 196 1.02 16.51 1.39
C VAL A 196 -0.27 17.31 1.32
N MET A 197 -0.90 17.52 2.49
CA MET A 197 -2.13 18.31 2.63
C MET A 197 -1.99 19.62 1.82
N GLU A 198 -2.74 19.72 0.71
CA GLU A 198 -2.90 20.96 -0.03
C GLU A 198 -3.45 22.03 0.93
N GLY A 199 -2.57 22.93 1.38
CA GLY A 199 -2.91 23.90 2.42
C GLY A 199 -1.72 24.53 3.12
N SER A 200 -0.52 23.95 3.05
CA SER A 200 0.70 24.71 3.33
C SER A 200 0.99 25.64 2.15
N GLU A 201 0.68 26.92 2.29
CA GLU A 201 0.99 27.94 1.28
C GLU A 201 2.44 27.78 0.80
N GLY A 202 2.63 27.55 -0.51
CA GLY A 202 3.94 27.53 -1.15
C GLY A 202 4.62 26.18 -1.36
N VAL A 203 3.94 25.04 -1.12
CA VAL A 203 4.47 23.72 -1.49
C VAL A 203 3.87 23.31 -2.83
N GLU A 204 4.70 23.29 -3.89
CA GLU A 204 4.32 22.68 -5.17
C GLU A 204 3.87 21.24 -4.91
N ALA A 205 2.75 20.83 -5.51
CA ALA A 205 2.26 19.46 -5.40
C ALA A 205 3.40 18.50 -5.75
N ALA A 206 3.87 17.74 -4.76
CA ALA A 206 4.94 16.79 -4.96
C ALA A 206 4.51 15.82 -6.08
N GLU A 207 5.39 15.61 -7.05
CA GLU A 207 5.14 14.69 -8.14
C GLU A 207 4.85 13.28 -7.59
N SER A 208 3.74 12.68 -8.03
CA SER A 208 3.33 11.36 -7.56
C SER A 208 4.39 10.32 -7.93
N MET A 209 5.03 9.72 -6.93
CA MET A 209 6.00 8.63 -7.14
C MET A 209 5.30 7.41 -7.75
N GLY A 210 4.05 7.15 -7.37
CA GLY A 210 3.23 6.12 -8.01
C GLY A 210 3.05 6.37 -9.51
N ALA A 211 2.68 7.59 -9.90
CA ALA A 211 2.51 7.95 -11.31
C ALA A 211 3.84 7.86 -12.07
N SER A 212 4.94 8.36 -11.49
CA SER A 212 6.28 8.23 -12.09
C SER A 212 6.66 6.76 -12.28
N CYS A 213 6.34 5.87 -11.33
CA CYS A 213 6.56 4.43 -11.51
C CYS A 213 5.79 3.87 -12.72
N LEU A 214 4.54 4.29 -12.95
CA LEU A 214 3.77 3.86 -14.12
C LEU A 214 4.31 4.40 -15.45
N GLU A 215 5.01 5.54 -15.44
CA GLU A 215 5.67 6.07 -16.63
C GLU A 215 6.87 5.21 -17.06
N HIS A 216 7.69 4.80 -16.10
CA HIS A 216 8.89 4.00 -16.36
C HIS A 216 8.59 2.49 -16.50
N PHE A 217 7.51 2.01 -15.88
CA PHE A 217 7.19 0.59 -15.87
C PHE A 217 6.52 0.13 -17.16
N THR A 218 7.19 -0.79 -17.87
CA THR A 218 6.69 -1.41 -19.10
C THR A 218 6.18 -2.84 -18.90
N GLY A 219 6.27 -3.38 -17.68
CA GLY A 219 5.79 -4.72 -17.36
C GLY A 219 4.26 -4.83 -17.39
N ASP A 220 3.75 -6.04 -17.18
CA ASP A 220 2.32 -6.35 -17.32
C ASP A 220 1.51 -6.19 -16.02
N THR A 221 2.14 -6.32 -14.87
CA THR A 221 1.43 -6.50 -13.59
C THR A 221 1.88 -5.46 -12.57
N VAL A 222 0.91 -4.75 -12.00
CA VAL A 222 1.07 -3.83 -10.88
C VAL A 222 0.29 -4.37 -9.69
N ILE A 223 0.95 -4.46 -8.55
CA ILE A 223 0.37 -4.83 -7.26
C ILE A 223 0.42 -3.58 -6.39
N HIS A 224 -0.74 -3.12 -5.97
CA HIS A 224 -0.89 -1.91 -5.17
C HIS A 224 -1.43 -2.25 -3.78
N VAL A 225 -0.84 -1.61 -2.76
CA VAL A 225 -1.29 -1.65 -1.37
C VAL A 225 -1.61 -0.24 -0.91
N GLY A 226 -2.90 -0.03 -0.63
CA GLY A 226 -3.42 1.26 -0.20
C GLY A 226 -4.94 1.36 -0.39
N GLU A 227 -5.47 2.54 -0.08
CA GLU A 227 -6.83 2.93 -0.46
C GLU A 227 -6.90 3.19 -1.98
N VAL A 228 -8.05 2.90 -2.57
CA VAL A 228 -8.34 3.10 -3.99
C VAL A 228 -9.66 3.87 -4.09
N TYR A 229 -9.77 4.74 -5.08
CA TYR A 229 -10.86 5.71 -5.30
C TYR A 229 -12.21 5.28 -4.73
N GLY A 230 -12.75 6.11 -3.84
CA GLY A 230 -14.08 5.94 -3.26
C GLY A 230 -14.19 4.95 -2.09
N ASP A 231 -13.15 4.14 -1.83
CA ASP A 231 -13.14 3.18 -0.72
C ASP A 231 -12.45 3.77 0.52
N THR A 232 -12.86 4.97 0.96
CA THR A 232 -12.29 5.63 2.15
C THR A 232 -13.38 6.31 2.99
N PRO A 233 -13.28 6.29 4.34
CA PRO A 233 -14.19 7.04 5.19
C PRO A 233 -13.90 8.56 5.16
N SER A 234 -12.78 8.99 4.58
CA SER A 234 -12.32 10.39 4.59
C SER A 234 -12.67 11.17 3.31
N MET A 235 -13.81 10.88 2.67
CA MET A 235 -14.19 11.43 1.36
C MET A 235 -14.09 12.95 1.24
N ASP A 236 -14.46 13.69 2.28
CA ASP A 236 -14.45 15.17 2.25
C ASP A 236 -13.04 15.76 2.26
N GLN A 237 -12.04 15.01 2.73
CA GLN A 237 -10.66 15.48 2.89
C GLN A 237 -9.71 14.83 1.88
N ALA A 238 -9.90 13.52 1.63
CA ALA A 238 -9.05 12.70 0.78
C ALA A 238 -9.93 11.70 0.01
N PRO A 239 -10.65 12.14 -1.04
CA PRO A 239 -11.58 11.27 -1.79
C PRO A 239 -10.88 10.11 -2.54
N TRP A 240 -9.56 10.22 -2.73
CA TRP A 240 -8.71 9.18 -3.29
C TRP A 240 -8.10 8.27 -2.21
N GLY A 241 -8.38 8.53 -0.94
CA GLY A 241 -7.65 7.95 0.18
C GLY A 241 -6.31 8.63 0.42
N ARG A 242 -5.62 8.24 1.50
CA ARG A 242 -4.37 8.88 1.95
C ARG A 242 -3.11 8.10 1.53
N SER A 243 -3.30 6.96 0.87
CA SER A 243 -2.22 6.02 0.54
C SER A 243 -1.62 6.27 -0.85
N SER A 244 -2.36 6.91 -1.77
CA SER A 244 -1.90 7.14 -3.15
C SER A 244 -2.59 8.33 -3.79
N GLY A 245 -1.86 9.07 -4.61
CA GLY A 245 -2.32 10.29 -5.24
C GLY A 245 -3.33 10.06 -6.37
N PRO A 246 -4.14 11.07 -6.71
CA PRO A 246 -5.13 10.98 -7.79
C PRO A 246 -4.49 10.65 -9.15
N GLN A 247 -3.33 11.23 -9.45
CA GLN A 247 -2.64 11.01 -10.72
C GLN A 247 -2.26 9.53 -10.91
N PHE A 248 -1.73 8.89 -9.87
CA PHE A 248 -1.42 7.47 -9.91
C PHE A 248 -2.68 6.63 -10.13
N GLN A 249 -3.73 6.86 -9.36
CA GLN A 249 -4.94 6.03 -9.43
C GLN A 249 -5.67 6.18 -10.76
N GLN A 250 -5.72 7.38 -11.31
CA GLN A 250 -6.30 7.65 -12.64
C GLN A 250 -5.51 6.92 -13.74
N ARG A 251 -4.18 7.02 -13.73
CA ARG A 251 -3.33 6.32 -14.70
C ARG A 251 -3.42 4.80 -14.56
N LEU A 252 -3.39 4.30 -13.33
CA LEU A 252 -3.55 2.86 -13.06
C LEU A 252 -4.87 2.34 -13.64
N ALA A 253 -5.97 3.05 -13.42
CA ALA A 253 -7.28 2.69 -13.94
C ALA A 253 -7.44 2.92 -15.45
N ALA A 254 -6.64 3.79 -16.06
CA ALA A 254 -6.64 4.04 -17.51
C ALA A 254 -5.84 2.96 -18.27
N GLU A 255 -4.65 2.62 -17.78
CA GLU A 255 -3.71 1.73 -18.47
C GLU A 255 -3.89 0.25 -18.08
N TYR A 256 -4.44 -0.03 -16.89
CA TYR A 256 -4.57 -1.37 -16.33
C TYR A 256 -6.02 -1.68 -15.95
N HIS A 257 -6.33 -2.96 -15.81
CA HIS A 257 -7.59 -3.45 -15.27
C HIS A 257 -7.33 -4.30 -14.03
N CYS A 258 -8.18 -4.15 -13.02
CA CYS A 258 -8.04 -4.87 -11.76
C CYS A 258 -8.53 -6.32 -11.93
N ILE A 259 -7.69 -7.29 -11.56
CA ILE A 259 -8.00 -8.73 -11.62
C ILE A 259 -8.17 -9.33 -10.22
N LEU A 260 -7.75 -8.62 -9.18
CA LEU A 260 -7.91 -9.04 -7.79
C LEU A 260 -7.96 -7.81 -6.88
N LYS A 261 -8.92 -7.77 -5.96
CA LYS A 261 -8.94 -6.81 -4.84
C LYS A 261 -9.30 -7.53 -3.55
N ALA A 262 -8.53 -7.29 -2.50
CA ALA A 262 -8.75 -7.90 -1.19
C ALA A 262 -8.47 -6.91 -0.06
N LYS A 263 -9.39 -6.84 0.91
CA LYS A 263 -9.21 -6.07 2.14
C LYS A 263 -8.04 -6.62 2.97
N LEU A 264 -7.25 -5.70 3.53
CA LEU A 264 -6.18 -6.01 4.49
C LEU A 264 -6.66 -5.91 5.93
N THR A 265 -5.79 -6.34 6.86
CA THR A 265 -6.00 -6.05 8.28
C THR A 265 -5.65 -4.58 8.52
N ASN A 266 -6.68 -3.78 8.80
CA ASN A 266 -6.57 -2.32 8.86
C ASN A 266 -6.86 -1.78 10.26
N TRP A 267 -6.29 -0.60 10.53
CA TRP A 267 -6.74 0.26 11.63
C TRP A 267 -8.19 0.71 11.40
N LEU A 268 -8.85 1.21 12.45
CA LEU A 268 -10.30 1.51 12.39
C LEU A 268 -10.69 2.48 11.27
N HIS A 269 -9.82 3.44 10.96
CA HIS A 269 -10.06 4.48 9.97
C HIS A 269 -9.44 4.22 8.60
N VAL A 270 -8.73 3.10 8.45
CA VAL A 270 -8.00 2.78 7.22
C VAL A 270 -8.78 1.72 6.43
N MET A 271 -8.87 1.91 5.12
CA MET A 271 -9.55 1.00 4.21
C MET A 271 -8.62 0.38 3.16
N ASP A 272 -7.34 0.26 3.49
CA ASP A 272 -6.35 -0.35 2.62
C ASP A 272 -6.78 -1.71 2.07
N THR A 273 -6.46 -1.89 0.80
CA THR A 273 -6.60 -3.15 0.08
C THR A 273 -5.28 -3.53 -0.54
N ILE A 274 -5.07 -4.82 -0.77
CA ILE A 274 -4.15 -5.28 -1.81
C ILE A 274 -4.96 -5.47 -3.09
N SER A 275 -4.50 -4.84 -4.15
CA SER A 275 -5.09 -4.94 -5.48
C SER A 275 -4.04 -5.35 -6.51
N VAL A 276 -4.44 -6.16 -7.48
CA VAL A 276 -3.58 -6.62 -8.58
C VAL A 276 -4.20 -6.18 -9.88
N TRP A 277 -3.38 -5.54 -10.70
CA TRP A 277 -3.76 -4.88 -11.92
C TRP A 277 -2.92 -5.43 -13.05
N LYS A 278 -3.56 -5.80 -14.15
CA LYS A 278 -2.90 -6.26 -15.35
C LYS A 278 -3.06 -5.21 -16.45
N ARG A 279 -2.00 -5.00 -17.22
CA ARG A 279 -1.99 -4.01 -18.31
C ARG A 279 -3.07 -4.38 -19.31
N SER A 280 -3.87 -3.40 -19.69
CA SER A 280 -4.97 -3.61 -20.62
C SER A 280 -4.41 -3.71 -22.04
N GLU A 281 -4.90 -4.68 -22.80
CA GLU A 281 -4.65 -4.71 -24.23
C GLU A 281 -5.53 -3.66 -24.91
N LEU A 282 -5.00 -2.97 -25.90
CA LEU A 282 -5.74 -2.02 -26.71
C LEU A 282 -6.22 -2.69 -28.00
N CYS A 283 -7.42 -2.33 -28.42
CA CYS A 283 -8.05 -2.76 -29.65
C CYS A 283 -8.52 -1.52 -30.40
N SER A 284 -7.93 -1.26 -31.56
CA SER A 284 -8.35 -0.19 -32.45
C SER A 284 -9.60 -0.56 -33.22
N ILE A 285 -10.55 0.36 -33.29
CA ILE A 285 -11.69 0.31 -34.19
C ILE A 285 -11.53 1.47 -35.16
N VAL A 286 -11.52 1.15 -36.46
CA VAL A 286 -11.43 2.14 -37.54
C VAL A 286 -12.83 2.38 -38.11
N PHE A 287 -13.27 3.63 -38.08
CA PHE A 287 -14.49 4.09 -38.70
C PHE A 287 -14.12 4.74 -40.02
N ALA A 288 -14.61 4.18 -41.13
CA ALA A 288 -14.34 4.72 -42.45
C ALA A 288 -14.99 6.11 -42.61
N GLY A 289 -14.21 7.07 -43.10
CA GLY A 289 -14.74 8.38 -43.51
C GLY A 289 -15.64 8.26 -44.74
N ASP A 290 -16.49 9.25 -44.97
CA ASP A 290 -17.29 9.33 -46.19
C ASP A 290 -16.39 9.56 -47.42
N GLU A 291 -16.34 8.58 -48.34
CA GLU A 291 -15.56 8.69 -49.57
C GLU A 291 -16.01 9.85 -50.49
N GLU A 292 -17.19 10.42 -50.26
CA GLU A 292 -17.72 11.57 -51.02
C GLU A 292 -17.39 12.94 -50.39
N ASP A 293 -16.87 12.99 -49.16
CA ASP A 293 -16.40 14.22 -48.51
C ASP A 293 -14.88 14.19 -48.30
N ASP A 294 -14.14 14.96 -49.11
CA ASP A 294 -12.68 15.07 -49.03
C ASP A 294 -12.16 15.55 -47.64
N ASN A 295 -13.04 16.02 -46.75
CA ASN A 295 -12.70 16.42 -45.38
C ASN A 295 -13.00 15.34 -44.33
N ASP A 296 -13.64 14.23 -44.70
CA ASP A 296 -13.97 13.14 -43.79
C ASP A 296 -12.93 12.01 -43.92
N SER A 297 -12.01 11.96 -42.95
CA SER A 297 -10.96 10.95 -42.90
C SER A 297 -11.33 9.82 -41.96
N ASP A 298 -10.78 8.62 -42.20
CA ASP A 298 -10.91 7.50 -41.27
C ASP A 298 -10.58 7.92 -39.82
N GLU A 299 -11.48 7.60 -38.89
CA GLU A 299 -11.31 7.84 -37.46
C GLU A 299 -10.89 6.53 -36.77
N GLU A 300 -9.75 6.53 -36.09
CA GLU A 300 -9.29 5.39 -35.27
C GLU A 300 -9.55 5.67 -33.79
N VAL A 301 -10.34 4.80 -33.15
CA VAL A 301 -10.65 4.89 -31.72
C VAL A 301 -10.13 3.63 -31.01
N GLU A 302 -9.33 3.84 -29.96
CA GLU A 302 -8.80 2.74 -29.15
C GLU A 302 -9.74 2.38 -27.99
N TYR A 303 -10.03 1.08 -27.86
CA TYR A 303 -10.78 0.51 -26.75
C TYR A 303 -9.93 -0.50 -25.98
N ARG A 304 -10.26 -0.70 -24.70
CA ARG A 304 -9.62 -1.74 -23.89
C ARG A 304 -10.24 -3.10 -24.13
N HIS A 305 -9.41 -4.08 -24.42
CA HIS A 305 -9.76 -5.49 -24.37
C HIS A 305 -9.42 -6.06 -22.99
N ILE A 306 -10.43 -6.54 -22.28
CA ILE A 306 -10.28 -7.24 -21.00
C ILE A 306 -10.75 -8.69 -21.21
N PRO A 307 -9.86 -9.68 -21.10
CA PRO A 307 -10.24 -11.08 -21.19
C PRO A 307 -11.32 -11.46 -20.17
N LYS A 308 -12.23 -12.36 -20.56
CA LYS A 308 -13.36 -12.76 -19.70
C LYS A 308 -12.92 -13.43 -18.41
N ASP A 309 -11.80 -14.16 -18.44
CA ASP A 309 -11.18 -14.79 -17.28
C ASP A 309 -10.43 -13.79 -16.37
N GLU A 310 -10.22 -12.57 -16.83
CA GLU A 310 -9.60 -11.45 -16.08
C GLU A 310 -10.62 -10.40 -15.65
N THR A 311 -11.89 -10.58 -16.03
CA THR A 311 -12.97 -9.66 -15.68
C THR A 311 -13.50 -9.94 -14.28
N LEU A 312 -13.39 -8.97 -13.37
CA LEU A 312 -14.03 -9.05 -12.06
C LEU A 312 -15.57 -9.04 -12.18
N PRO A 313 -16.31 -9.70 -11.26
CA PRO A 313 -17.76 -9.64 -11.25
C PRO A 313 -18.28 -8.20 -11.17
N THR A 314 -19.18 -7.83 -12.08
CA THR A 314 -19.83 -6.51 -12.07
C THR A 314 -20.93 -6.42 -11.01
N ASP A 315 -21.67 -7.52 -10.82
CA ASP A 315 -22.76 -7.59 -9.87
C ASP A 315 -22.23 -7.78 -8.45
N VAL A 316 -22.22 -6.70 -7.67
CA VAL A 316 -21.85 -6.70 -6.25
C VAL A 316 -22.94 -6.01 -5.43
N ALA A 317 -23.35 -6.63 -4.33
CA ALA A 317 -24.34 -6.07 -3.42
C ALA A 317 -23.86 -6.09 -1.98
N ALA A 318 -24.15 -5.00 -1.26
CA ALA A 318 -24.00 -4.95 0.18
C ALA A 318 -24.89 -6.01 0.86
N PRO A 319 -24.57 -6.46 2.09
CA PRO A 319 -25.36 -7.48 2.78
C PRO A 319 -26.86 -7.16 2.87
N CYS A 320 -27.24 -5.89 3.01
CA CYS A 320 -28.64 -5.46 3.07
C CYS A 320 -29.35 -5.53 1.70
N ALA A 321 -28.63 -5.43 0.59
CA ALA A 321 -29.15 -5.44 -0.77
C ALA A 321 -28.92 -6.78 -1.50
N LYS A 322 -28.26 -7.75 -0.84
CA LYS A 322 -27.90 -9.04 -1.44
C LYS A 322 -29.08 -9.82 -2.04
N HIS A 323 -30.30 -9.55 -1.58
CA HIS A 323 -31.53 -10.18 -2.09
C HIS A 323 -31.97 -9.67 -3.48
N LEU A 324 -31.31 -8.64 -4.02
CA LEU A 324 -31.60 -8.07 -5.35
C LEU A 324 -30.74 -8.67 -6.47
N LEU A 325 -29.72 -9.46 -6.12
CA LEU A 325 -28.85 -10.22 -7.03
C LEU A 325 -29.12 -11.72 -6.86
#